data_AF-A0A1Q9F4I8-F1
#
_entry.id   AF-A0A1Q9F4I8-F1
#
_cell.length_a   1.000
_cell.length_b   1.000
_cell.length_c   1.000
_cell.angle_alpha   90.00
_cell.angle_beta   90.00
_cell.angle_gamma   90.00
#
_symmetry.space_group_name_H-M   'P 1'
#
loop_
_entity.id
_entity.type
_entity.pdbx_description
1 polymer ?
#
loop_
_entity_poly.entity_id
_entity_poly.type
_entity_poly.pdbx_seq_one_letter_code
_entity_poly.pdbx_strand_id
1 'polypeptide(L)'
;MTVDKALSFEVLWFWTIAKGPAQKGAFTNHANIWACEGSTVVMTAINANNVKGLQKALAAAPRGERATWLLHIQVGDQFISPFVWALENGSETICHAMLRDLLMIRADRSLYYYGADELFAKHQDVVKRLTDRTSALLRTLLDGLVWRSQRTEANGTLRRVNYFVKYVLEDAKGKFSPSLFFFRMFSYIVGMGRLLMLQLHRVWIWSRDTMRRIIADIDTDGNGEIDYEEMKEALSRFKDTVKGEIRKALKVLRNDEDLEEMNSDKKDLANQEKNTYNRISFTVMLMLVLMMFLEPMLLCANEPNWPTDDCSHVTPVSRYWYSVFGMIAMIVHWLLLIDMTIFSTQLSAFLLVVGHVLGEVKQFLIALTFLLLLFGSSISILCDRRCGDDGGDFNDMWNAIISLFSITVTLYQGDFREIQADPMLLAMIYLFLLVSVVLLLNLLIAQLNQTYEYINKDVLGFARLNRASLVVDAMASCPKSKWKKFIADLKLDEKREFDEGDLGLPGCIQSHEAAGLHRQSEEQIRRYGGSTLPSLPWPEDKVKKRGPAEDTPEARLAHIEYLLEKAVRRRHHLVGSSDSHSHDASGSSVGSSAGSSLSGSSINDSEDSEG
;
A
#
# COMPACT_ATOMS: atom_id res chain seq x y z
N MET A 1 30.26 -8.37 30.00
CA MET A 1 31.20 -7.24 30.11
C MET A 1 32.58 -7.74 29.73
N THR A 2 33.32 -6.99 28.91
CA THR A 2 34.62 -7.31 28.23
C THR A 2 34.55 -7.92 26.83
N VAL A 3 33.95 -7.20 25.87
CA VAL A 3 34.28 -7.31 24.43
C VAL A 3 34.57 -5.92 23.80
N ASP A 4 34.11 -4.82 24.41
CA ASP A 4 34.22 -3.46 23.83
C ASP A 4 35.61 -2.79 23.85
N LYS A 5 36.67 -3.43 24.38
CA LYS A 5 38.00 -2.80 24.45
C LYS A 5 38.99 -3.27 23.37
N ALA A 6 38.65 -4.27 22.55
CA ALA A 6 39.53 -4.72 21.47
C ALA A 6 39.39 -3.88 20.20
N LEU A 7 38.19 -3.37 19.90
CA LEU A 7 37.90 -2.57 18.71
C LEU A 7 38.52 -1.18 18.72
N SER A 8 38.79 -0.60 19.90
CA SER A 8 39.39 0.74 20.01
C SER A 8 40.89 0.75 19.69
N PHE A 9 41.59 -0.39 19.76
CA PHE A 9 43.03 -0.44 19.48
C PHE A 9 43.34 -0.56 17.98
N GLU A 10 42.51 -1.24 17.20
CA GLU A 10 42.68 -1.32 15.74
C GLU A 10 42.36 0.02 15.04
N VAL A 11 41.37 0.78 15.55
CA VAL A 11 41.03 2.10 15.01
C VAL A 11 42.14 3.12 15.26
N LEU A 12 42.87 3.02 16.39
CA LEU A 12 44.00 3.90 16.69
C LEU A 12 45.25 3.56 15.85
N TRP A 13 45.44 2.29 15.51
CA TRP A 13 46.55 1.84 14.65
C TRP A 13 46.37 2.34 13.20
N PHE A 14 45.14 2.34 12.68
CA PHE A 14 44.81 2.87 11.35
C PHE A 14 45.09 4.37 11.19
N TRP A 15 44.97 5.17 12.26
CA TRP A 15 45.22 6.61 12.20
C TRP A 15 46.71 6.97 12.02
N THR A 16 47.62 6.05 12.35
CA THR A 16 49.07 6.31 12.33
C THR A 16 49.68 6.05 10.95
N ILE A 17 49.07 5.21 10.11
CA ILE A 17 49.58 4.88 8.76
C ILE A 17 49.16 5.94 7.72
N ALA A 18 48.08 6.69 7.96
CA ALA A 18 47.58 7.71 7.02
C ALA A 18 48.45 9.00 6.95
N LYS A 19 49.50 9.13 7.75
CA LYS A 19 50.50 10.23 7.68
C LYS A 19 51.90 9.68 7.41
N GLY A 20 52.14 9.21 6.19
CA GLY A 20 53.49 8.95 5.64
C GLY A 20 53.84 9.97 4.54
N PRO A 21 55.11 10.42 4.42
CA PRO A 21 55.47 11.63 3.68
C PRO A 21 55.47 11.42 2.16
N ALA A 22 55.13 12.49 1.44
CA ALA A 22 55.17 12.58 -0.01
C ALA A 22 56.56 12.19 -0.56
N GLN A 23 56.62 11.12 -1.36
CA GLN A 23 57.73 10.85 -2.27
C GLN A 23 57.24 10.89 -3.71
N LYS A 24 57.79 11.85 -4.46
CA LYS A 24 57.76 11.91 -5.92
C LYS A 24 58.61 10.77 -6.47
N GLY A 25 58.04 9.91 -7.30
CA GLY A 25 58.78 8.90 -8.04
C GLY A 25 57.90 8.28 -9.12
N ALA A 26 58.22 8.57 -10.38
CA ALA A 26 57.55 8.04 -11.57
C ALA A 26 57.79 6.54 -11.71
N PHE A 27 56.74 5.74 -11.90
CA PHE A 27 56.82 4.46 -12.61
C PHE A 27 55.47 4.13 -13.26
N THR A 28 55.57 3.75 -14.53
CA THR A 28 54.52 3.53 -15.51
C THR A 28 53.69 2.28 -15.23
N ASN A 29 52.39 2.44 -15.02
CA ASN A 29 51.32 1.46 -15.32
C ASN A 29 49.96 2.19 -15.31
N HIS A 30 49.55 2.68 -16.47
CA HIS A 30 48.57 3.78 -16.60
C HIS A 30 47.09 3.42 -16.39
N ALA A 31 46.71 2.16 -16.16
CA ALA A 31 45.30 1.77 -16.00
C ALA A 31 44.86 1.58 -14.54
N ASN A 32 45.71 1.01 -13.67
CA ASN A 32 45.31 0.69 -12.29
C ASN A 32 45.44 1.86 -11.30
N ILE A 33 46.17 2.93 -11.66
CA ILE A 33 46.44 4.06 -10.78
C ILE A 33 45.23 5.02 -10.68
N TRP A 34 44.46 5.18 -11.77
CA TRP A 34 43.32 6.11 -11.80
C TRP A 34 42.14 5.64 -10.94
N ALA A 35 41.95 4.32 -10.82
CA ALA A 35 40.91 3.76 -9.94
C ALA A 35 41.22 3.97 -8.45
N CYS A 36 42.49 3.97 -8.05
CA CYS A 36 42.93 4.17 -6.67
C CYS A 36 42.81 5.64 -6.22
N GLU A 37 43.05 6.61 -7.10
CA GLU A 37 42.86 8.02 -6.74
C GLU A 37 41.38 8.38 -6.62
N GLY A 38 40.53 7.92 -7.55
CA GLY A 38 39.09 8.17 -7.50
C GLY A 38 38.39 7.59 -6.27
N SER A 39 38.80 6.39 -5.86
CA SER A 39 38.24 5.68 -4.72
C SER A 39 38.51 6.38 -3.38
N THR A 40 39.70 6.97 -3.22
CA THR A 40 40.05 7.75 -2.02
C THR A 40 39.25 9.05 -1.91
N VAL A 41 38.90 9.69 -3.03
CA VAL A 41 38.07 10.92 -3.02
C VAL A 41 36.63 10.61 -2.62
N VAL A 42 36.07 9.49 -3.09
CA VAL A 42 34.73 9.02 -2.67
C VAL A 42 34.70 8.73 -1.16
N MET A 43 35.70 8.01 -0.65
CA MET A 43 35.79 7.71 0.79
C MET A 43 35.97 8.97 1.64
N THR A 44 36.76 9.93 1.16
CA THR A 44 36.93 11.24 1.83
C THR A 44 35.62 12.01 1.89
N ALA A 45 34.84 11.99 0.80
CA ALA A 45 33.53 12.65 0.76
C ALA A 45 32.53 12.00 1.73
N ILE A 46 32.55 10.67 1.85
CA ILE A 46 31.72 9.92 2.82
C ILE A 46 32.07 10.31 4.26
N ASN A 47 33.36 10.28 4.62
CA ASN A 47 33.83 10.69 5.94
C ASN A 47 33.46 12.14 6.29
N ALA A 48 33.52 13.04 5.31
CA ALA A 48 33.18 14.46 5.50
C ALA A 48 31.67 14.74 5.41
N ASN A 49 30.83 13.73 5.19
CA ASN A 49 29.41 13.85 4.85
C ASN A 49 29.09 14.94 3.79
N ASN A 50 29.99 15.11 2.81
CA ASN A 50 29.91 16.16 1.80
C ASN A 50 29.37 15.66 0.45
N VAL A 51 28.08 15.90 0.21
CA VAL A 51 27.38 15.52 -1.02
C VAL A 51 27.98 16.16 -2.28
N LYS A 52 28.43 17.43 -2.21
CA LYS A 52 29.04 18.11 -3.36
C LYS A 52 30.39 17.51 -3.73
N GLY A 53 31.18 17.14 -2.71
CA GLY A 53 32.44 16.42 -2.88
C GLY A 53 32.23 15.08 -3.58
N LEU A 54 31.23 14.32 -3.15
CA LEU A 54 30.85 13.05 -3.76
C LEU A 54 30.42 13.23 -5.23
N GLN A 55 29.54 14.19 -5.52
CA GLN A 55 29.09 14.44 -6.90
C GLN A 55 30.25 14.82 -7.83
N LYS A 56 31.20 15.63 -7.35
CA LYS A 56 32.39 16.00 -8.11
C LYS A 56 33.31 14.79 -8.36
N ALA A 57 33.48 13.92 -7.36
CA ALA A 57 34.25 12.69 -7.51
C ALA A 57 33.62 11.77 -8.55
N LEU A 58 32.30 11.59 -8.49
CA LEU A 58 31.57 10.75 -9.44
C LEU A 58 31.55 11.35 -10.85
N ALA A 59 31.52 12.68 -10.99
CA ALA A 59 31.61 13.34 -12.30
C ALA A 59 32.92 13.03 -13.03
N ALA A 60 34.01 12.78 -12.30
CA ALA A 60 35.29 12.35 -12.88
C ALA A 60 35.35 10.85 -13.20
N ALA A 61 34.41 10.05 -12.69
CA ALA A 61 34.40 8.61 -12.89
C ALA A 61 34.03 8.23 -14.35
N PRO A 62 34.69 7.23 -14.94
CA PRO A 62 34.29 6.67 -16.24
C PRO A 62 32.84 6.18 -16.20
N ARG A 63 32.10 6.32 -17.31
CA ARG A 63 30.69 5.93 -17.41
C ARG A 63 30.44 4.48 -16.99
N GLY A 64 31.30 3.57 -17.45
CA GLY A 64 31.18 2.13 -17.17
C GLY A 64 31.62 1.69 -15.78
N GLU A 65 32.34 2.54 -15.02
CA GLU A 65 32.90 2.18 -13.71
C GLU A 65 32.27 2.96 -12.55
N ARG A 66 31.38 3.90 -12.85
CA ARG A 66 30.76 4.79 -11.85
C ARG A 66 30.03 4.03 -10.73
N ALA A 67 29.27 3.00 -11.09
CA ALA A 67 28.59 2.17 -10.09
C ALA A 67 29.58 1.32 -9.29
N THR A 68 30.63 0.81 -9.93
CA THR A 68 31.74 0.12 -9.27
C THR A 68 32.38 1.02 -8.21
N TRP A 69 32.62 2.30 -8.49
CA TRP A 69 33.19 3.23 -7.49
C TRP A 69 32.30 3.44 -6.27
N LEU A 70 30.98 3.27 -6.38
CA LEU A 70 30.03 3.41 -5.28
C LEU A 70 29.81 2.11 -4.50
N LEU A 71 30.01 0.97 -5.16
CA LEU A 71 29.66 -0.34 -4.62
C LEU A 71 30.86 -1.21 -4.28
N HIS A 72 32.01 -0.95 -4.90
CA HIS A 72 33.18 -1.82 -4.87
C HIS A 72 34.48 -1.03 -5.02
N ILE A 73 35.12 -0.76 -3.88
CA ILE A 73 36.46 -0.19 -3.83
C ILE A 73 37.41 -1.23 -3.24
N GLN A 74 38.55 -1.41 -3.90
CA GLN A 74 39.66 -2.18 -3.35
C GLN A 74 40.57 -1.24 -2.54
N VAL A 75 40.77 -1.55 -1.27
CA VAL A 75 41.73 -0.86 -0.39
C VAL A 75 42.73 -1.90 0.10
N GLY A 76 43.92 -1.92 -0.49
CA GLY A 76 44.90 -2.99 -0.27
C GLY A 76 44.36 -4.35 -0.75
N ASP A 77 44.33 -5.33 0.15
CA ASP A 77 43.84 -6.69 -0.14
C ASP A 77 42.36 -6.88 0.23
N GLN A 78 41.68 -5.85 0.74
CA GLN A 78 40.29 -5.93 1.16
C GLN A 78 39.37 -5.16 0.21
N PHE A 79 38.16 -5.70 0.00
CA PHE A 79 37.10 -5.07 -0.76
C PHE A 79 36.08 -4.47 0.20
N ILE A 80 35.84 -3.17 0.06
CA ILE A 80 34.88 -2.43 0.86
C ILE A 80 33.82 -1.89 -0.08
N SER A 81 32.55 -1.94 0.35
CA SER A 81 31.47 -1.26 -0.34
C SER A 81 31.24 0.12 0.27
N PRO A 82 31.54 1.22 -0.45
CA PRO A 82 31.36 2.57 0.06
C PRO A 82 29.91 2.86 0.47
N PHE A 83 28.95 2.32 -0.27
CA PHE A 83 27.53 2.48 0.04
C PHE A 83 27.15 1.84 1.38
N VAL A 84 27.58 0.59 1.61
CA VAL A 84 27.32 -0.11 2.88
C VAL A 84 28.05 0.58 4.03
N TRP A 85 29.27 1.03 3.80
CA TRP A 85 30.03 1.75 4.82
C TRP A 85 29.38 3.10 5.19
N ALA A 86 28.88 3.86 4.20
CA ALA A 86 28.12 5.07 4.46
C ALA A 86 26.83 4.79 5.26
N LEU A 87 26.19 3.64 5.00
CA LEU A 87 25.00 3.19 5.73
C LEU A 87 25.34 2.79 7.18
N GLU A 88 26.46 2.09 7.38
CA GLU A 88 26.96 1.70 8.71
C GLU A 88 27.39 2.91 9.54
N ASN A 89 27.92 3.94 8.90
CA ASN A 89 28.28 5.22 9.53
C ASN A 89 27.07 6.13 9.81
N GLY A 90 25.85 5.77 9.37
CA GLY A 90 24.64 6.58 9.57
C GLY A 90 24.62 7.88 8.74
N SER A 91 25.37 7.97 7.65
CA SER A 91 25.43 9.18 6.80
C SER A 91 24.28 9.23 5.79
N GLU A 92 23.05 9.43 6.28
CA GLU A 92 21.81 9.32 5.48
C GLU A 92 21.79 10.20 4.24
N THR A 93 22.28 11.45 4.35
CA THR A 93 22.33 12.42 3.24
C THR A 93 23.19 11.94 2.08
N ILE A 94 24.30 11.28 2.39
CA ILE A 94 25.19 10.71 1.38
C ILE A 94 24.60 9.42 0.84
N CYS A 95 24.08 8.54 1.68
CA CYS A 95 23.41 7.31 1.22
C CYS A 95 22.26 7.64 0.26
N HIS A 96 21.47 8.68 0.56
CA HIS A 96 20.43 9.18 -0.32
C HIS A 96 20.99 9.65 -1.67
N ALA A 97 22.08 10.42 -1.66
CA ALA A 97 22.72 10.90 -2.88
C ALA A 97 23.33 9.76 -3.72
N MET A 98 24.01 8.80 -3.08
CA MET A 98 24.58 7.62 -3.73
C MET A 98 23.49 6.75 -4.36
N LEU A 99 22.41 6.50 -3.62
CA LEU A 99 21.29 5.67 -4.08
C LEU A 99 20.56 6.33 -5.26
N ARG A 100 20.31 7.63 -5.18
CA ARG A 100 19.74 8.40 -6.30
C ARG A 100 20.66 8.37 -7.52
N ASP A 101 21.97 8.39 -7.33
CA ASP A 101 22.94 8.34 -8.43
C ASP A 101 23.00 6.97 -9.12
N LEU A 102 22.96 5.89 -8.34
CA LEU A 102 22.94 4.50 -8.81
C LEU A 102 21.66 4.16 -9.58
N LEU A 103 20.50 4.61 -9.08
CA LEU A 103 19.20 4.31 -9.68
C LEU A 103 18.83 5.25 -10.85
N MET A 104 19.61 6.30 -11.06
CA MET A 104 19.39 7.23 -12.17
C MET A 104 19.82 6.63 -13.50
N ILE A 105 18.89 6.54 -14.43
CA ILE A 105 19.16 6.09 -15.80
C ILE A 105 19.85 7.22 -16.56
N ARG A 106 21.04 6.92 -17.10
CA ARG A 106 21.77 7.80 -18.00
C ARG A 106 21.86 7.13 -19.36
N ALA A 107 21.41 7.83 -20.38
CA ALA A 107 21.39 7.33 -21.74
C ALA A 107 22.36 8.10 -22.61
N ASP A 108 23.02 7.36 -23.47
CA ASP A 108 23.81 7.84 -24.58
C ASP A 108 23.21 7.33 -25.90
N ARG A 109 23.72 7.75 -27.05
CA ARG A 109 23.19 7.39 -28.38
C ARG A 109 23.09 5.88 -28.60
N SER A 110 23.96 5.09 -27.95
CA SER A 110 24.05 3.64 -28.16
C SER A 110 23.72 2.79 -26.93
N LEU A 111 23.76 3.33 -25.71
CA LEU A 111 23.71 2.54 -24.48
C LEU A 111 22.96 3.27 -23.35
N TYR A 112 22.30 2.46 -22.52
CA TYR A 112 21.68 2.89 -21.26
C TYR A 112 22.54 2.38 -20.10
N TYR A 113 22.89 3.28 -19.20
CA TYR A 113 23.65 3.01 -17.98
C TYR A 113 22.73 3.15 -16.77
N TYR A 114 22.71 2.12 -15.94
CA TYR A 114 21.91 2.06 -14.72
C TYR A 114 22.61 1.15 -13.71
N GLY A 115 22.66 1.57 -12.44
CA GLY A 115 23.40 0.87 -11.40
C GLY A 115 22.56 -0.10 -10.56
N ALA A 116 21.29 -0.30 -10.90
CA ALA A 116 20.39 -1.16 -10.13
C ALA A 116 20.84 -2.63 -10.16
N ASP A 117 21.24 -3.13 -11.34
CA ASP A 117 21.75 -4.50 -11.50
C ASP A 117 22.99 -4.75 -10.62
N GLU A 118 23.95 -3.83 -10.64
CA GLU A 118 25.19 -3.96 -9.86
C GLU A 118 24.94 -3.85 -8.36
N LEU A 119 23.98 -2.98 -7.95
CA LEU A 119 23.57 -2.82 -6.56
C LEU A 119 23.02 -4.14 -6.00
N PHE A 120 22.06 -4.77 -6.69
CA PHE A 120 21.45 -6.01 -6.22
C PHE A 120 22.34 -7.24 -6.41
N ALA A 121 23.20 -7.26 -7.44
CA ALA A 121 24.16 -8.34 -7.64
C ALA A 121 25.19 -8.39 -6.49
N LYS A 122 25.58 -7.24 -5.94
CA LYS A 122 26.53 -7.15 -4.82
C LYS A 122 25.85 -7.22 -3.45
N HIS A 123 24.74 -6.51 -3.27
CA HIS A 123 24.03 -6.38 -1.99
C HIS A 123 22.61 -6.91 -2.11
N GLN A 124 22.47 -8.24 -2.07
CA GLN A 124 21.17 -8.91 -2.12
C GLN A 124 20.30 -8.58 -0.89
N ASP A 125 20.93 -8.22 0.23
CA ASP A 125 20.29 -7.85 1.48
C ASP A 125 20.08 -6.34 1.62
N VAL A 126 20.26 -5.55 0.55
CA VAL A 126 20.13 -4.08 0.60
C VAL A 126 18.78 -3.63 1.15
N VAL A 127 17.68 -4.28 0.74
CA VAL A 127 16.33 -3.94 1.22
C VAL A 127 16.21 -4.19 2.73
N LYS A 128 16.77 -5.30 3.22
CA LYS A 128 16.78 -5.63 4.65
C LYS A 128 17.61 -4.62 5.43
N ARG A 129 18.83 -4.32 4.97
CA ARG A 129 19.72 -3.36 5.62
C ARG A 129 19.12 -1.96 5.69
N LEU A 130 18.46 -1.51 4.63
CA LEU A 130 17.77 -0.22 4.61
C LEU A 130 16.58 -0.21 5.58
N THR A 131 15.81 -1.31 5.63
CA THR A 131 14.68 -1.43 6.57
C THR A 131 15.15 -1.42 8.03
N ASP A 132 16.27 -2.09 8.34
CA ASP A 132 16.80 -2.20 9.70
C ASP A 132 17.51 -0.91 10.18
N ARG A 133 18.05 -0.10 9.28
CA ARG A 133 18.88 1.08 9.63
C ARG A 133 18.20 2.42 9.34
N THR A 134 17.65 2.60 8.14
CA THR A 134 17.07 3.89 7.70
C THR A 134 15.88 3.66 6.76
N SER A 135 14.68 3.59 7.33
CA SER A 135 13.44 3.38 6.58
C SER A 135 13.13 4.51 5.58
N ALA A 136 13.63 5.74 5.82
CA ALA A 136 13.45 6.87 4.91
C ALA A 136 14.09 6.62 3.52
N LEU A 137 15.22 5.92 3.46
CA LEU A 137 15.92 5.60 2.22
C LEU A 137 15.18 4.54 1.37
N LEU A 138 14.27 3.77 1.98
CA LEU A 138 13.46 2.79 1.27
C LEU A 138 12.56 3.45 0.23
N ARG A 139 12.03 4.64 0.53
CA ARG A 139 11.26 5.43 -0.44
C ARG A 139 12.11 5.79 -1.65
N THR A 140 13.33 6.26 -1.42
CA THR A 140 14.27 6.62 -2.49
C THR A 140 14.66 5.41 -3.34
N LEU A 141 14.84 4.23 -2.71
CA LEU A 141 15.06 2.97 -3.43
C LEU A 141 13.85 2.67 -4.34
N LEU A 142 12.66 2.57 -3.76
CA LEU A 142 11.45 2.15 -4.47
C LEU A 142 11.08 3.14 -5.58
N ASP A 143 11.18 4.44 -5.34
CA ASP A 143 10.94 5.46 -6.36
C ASP A 143 11.96 5.37 -7.51
N GLY A 144 13.19 4.95 -7.24
CA GLY A 144 14.23 4.74 -8.25
C GLY A 144 14.07 3.45 -9.07
N LEU A 145 13.29 2.47 -8.59
CA LEU A 145 12.95 1.23 -9.31
C LEU A 145 11.69 1.35 -10.17
N VAL A 146 11.00 2.50 -10.13
CA VAL A 146 9.82 2.79 -10.93
C VAL A 146 10.12 3.89 -11.93
N TRP A 147 10.06 3.52 -13.21
CA TRP A 147 10.31 4.43 -14.32
C TRP A 147 9.03 4.74 -15.06
N ARG A 148 8.74 6.02 -15.26
CA ARG A 148 7.50 6.51 -15.85
C ARG A 148 7.84 7.30 -17.11
N SER A 149 7.14 6.98 -18.18
CA SER A 149 7.22 7.78 -19.41
C SER A 149 6.62 9.16 -19.17
N GLN A 150 7.26 10.17 -19.77
CA GLN A 150 6.72 11.53 -19.82
C GLN A 150 5.61 11.65 -20.86
N ARG A 151 5.62 10.82 -21.90
CA ARG A 151 4.63 10.85 -22.97
C ARG A 151 3.37 10.13 -22.52
N THR A 152 2.24 10.79 -22.73
CA THR A 152 0.93 10.16 -22.65
C THR A 152 0.59 9.55 -24.00
N GLU A 153 -0.01 8.36 -24.00
CA GLU A 153 -0.49 7.73 -25.23
C GLU A 153 -1.65 8.52 -25.86
N ALA A 154 -2.03 8.16 -27.09
CA ALA A 154 -2.88 8.94 -28.02
C ALA A 154 -4.17 9.57 -27.43
N ASN A 155 -4.69 9.06 -26.32
CA ASN A 155 -5.89 9.59 -25.66
C ASN A 155 -5.61 10.53 -24.46
N GLY A 156 -4.34 10.81 -24.13
CA GLY A 156 -3.92 11.69 -23.03
C GLY A 156 -4.22 11.15 -21.61
N THR A 157 -4.86 9.98 -21.50
CA THR A 157 -5.34 9.40 -20.23
C THR A 157 -4.34 8.47 -19.57
N LEU A 158 -3.55 7.74 -20.36
CA LEU A 158 -2.62 6.72 -19.89
C LEU A 158 -1.18 7.05 -20.27
N ARG A 159 -0.25 6.59 -19.44
CA ARG A 159 1.20 6.62 -19.66
C ARG A 159 1.81 5.25 -19.37
N ARG A 160 2.96 4.98 -19.98
CA ARG A 160 3.73 3.75 -19.75
C ARG A 160 4.56 3.88 -18.47
N VAL A 161 4.60 2.80 -17.70
CA VAL A 161 5.39 2.68 -16.47
C VAL A 161 6.10 1.34 -16.45
N ASN A 162 7.43 1.39 -16.31
CA ASN A 162 8.30 0.23 -16.19
C ASN A 162 8.69 0.04 -14.72
N TYR A 163 8.30 -1.10 -14.15
CA TYR A 163 8.66 -1.51 -12.80
C TYR A 163 9.85 -2.46 -12.88
N PHE A 164 10.94 -2.15 -12.20
CA PHE A 164 12.09 -3.04 -12.11
C PHE A 164 11.87 -4.10 -11.03
N VAL A 165 11.69 -5.36 -11.43
CA VAL A 165 11.27 -6.44 -10.50
C VAL A 165 12.23 -7.63 -10.49
N LYS A 166 13.22 -7.69 -11.40
CA LYS A 166 14.12 -8.84 -11.57
C LYS A 166 14.74 -9.34 -10.28
N TYR A 167 15.47 -8.49 -9.55
CA TYR A 167 16.14 -8.90 -8.31
C TYR A 167 15.23 -8.92 -7.07
N VAL A 168 13.99 -8.47 -7.22
CA VAL A 168 12.97 -8.63 -6.17
C VAL A 168 12.40 -10.06 -6.21
N LEU A 169 12.26 -10.64 -7.42
CA LEU A 169 11.73 -11.99 -7.64
C LEU A 169 12.81 -13.08 -7.63
N GLU A 170 13.97 -12.81 -8.21
CA GLU A 170 15.06 -13.78 -8.34
C GLU A 170 16.34 -13.30 -7.67
N ASP A 171 16.98 -14.21 -6.94
CA ASP A 171 18.35 -14.04 -6.49
C ASP A 171 19.32 -14.08 -7.70
N ALA A 172 20.52 -13.47 -7.59
CA ALA A 172 21.56 -13.46 -8.63
C ALA A 172 21.99 -14.86 -9.12
N LYS A 173 21.62 -15.92 -8.39
CA LYS A 173 21.84 -17.34 -8.74
C LYS A 173 20.62 -18.04 -9.34
N GLY A 174 19.56 -17.31 -9.69
CA GLY A 174 18.28 -17.88 -10.17
C GLY A 174 17.55 -18.73 -9.12
N LYS A 175 17.83 -18.47 -7.84
CA LYS A 175 17.18 -19.11 -6.68
C LYS A 175 16.17 -18.14 -6.06
N PHE A 176 15.24 -18.66 -5.26
CA PHE A 176 14.28 -17.82 -4.52
C PHE A 176 15.02 -16.81 -3.63
N SER A 177 14.57 -15.55 -3.60
CA SER A 177 15.09 -14.60 -2.61
C SER A 177 14.74 -15.09 -1.20
N PRO A 178 15.71 -15.14 -0.26
CA PRO A 178 15.48 -15.63 1.11
C PRO A 178 14.42 -14.85 1.91
N SER A 179 14.03 -13.67 1.43
CA SER A 179 13.04 -12.75 2.00
C SER A 179 11.59 -13.26 1.98
N LEU A 180 11.32 -14.40 1.35
CA LEU A 180 9.98 -14.83 0.95
C LEU A 180 9.49 -16.09 1.71
N PHE A 181 9.97 -16.37 2.94
CA PHE A 181 9.79 -17.70 3.56
C PHE A 181 8.96 -17.72 4.86
N PHE A 182 7.70 -18.20 4.80
CA PHE A 182 7.10 -19.05 5.86
C PHE A 182 5.86 -19.82 5.34
N PHE A 183 5.65 -21.01 5.89
CA PHE A 183 4.70 -22.06 5.45
C PHE A 183 3.21 -21.66 5.54
N ARG A 184 2.40 -21.93 4.49
CA ARG A 184 1.05 -22.58 4.52
C ARG A 184 0.28 -22.39 3.20
N MET A 185 0.21 -23.43 2.37
CA MET A 185 -0.89 -23.56 1.38
C MET A 185 -1.25 -25.01 1.06
N PHE A 186 -0.41 -25.98 1.43
CA PHE A 186 -0.60 -27.36 0.99
C PHE A 186 -1.70 -28.13 1.74
N SER A 187 -2.23 -27.59 2.85
CA SER A 187 -3.30 -28.27 3.59
C SER A 187 -4.72 -27.90 3.11
N TYR A 188 -4.89 -26.80 2.38
CA TYR A 188 -6.24 -26.25 2.11
C TYR A 188 -6.86 -26.76 0.80
N ILE A 189 -6.05 -26.91 -0.25
CA ILE A 189 -6.57 -27.21 -1.60
C ILE A 189 -6.87 -28.71 -1.79
N VAL A 190 -6.12 -29.60 -1.11
CA VAL A 190 -6.28 -31.06 -1.28
C VAL A 190 -7.18 -31.67 -0.20
N GLY A 191 -7.26 -31.07 1.00
CA GLY A 191 -8.04 -31.61 2.12
C GLY A 191 -9.55 -31.33 2.06
N MET A 192 -9.97 -30.15 1.59
CA MET A 192 -11.39 -29.75 1.63
C MET A 192 -12.16 -29.91 0.32
N GLY A 193 -11.49 -30.14 -0.81
CA GLY A 193 -12.12 -30.17 -2.14
C GLY A 193 -13.24 -31.21 -2.32
N ARG A 194 -13.26 -32.26 -1.51
CA ARG A 194 -14.31 -33.31 -1.56
C ARG A 194 -15.56 -33.00 -0.74
N LEU A 195 -15.45 -32.21 0.33
CA LEU A 195 -16.60 -31.76 1.14
C LEU A 195 -17.22 -30.47 0.58
N LEU A 196 -16.40 -29.61 -0.03
CA LEU A 196 -16.83 -28.37 -0.68
C LEU A 196 -17.81 -28.63 -1.84
N MET A 197 -17.63 -29.71 -2.62
CA MET A 197 -18.51 -30.02 -3.76
C MET A 197 -19.96 -30.33 -3.36
N LEU A 198 -20.18 -30.95 -2.19
CA LEU A 198 -21.53 -31.25 -1.69
C LEU A 198 -22.21 -30.00 -1.09
N GLN A 199 -21.45 -29.08 -0.51
CA GLN A 199 -21.96 -27.81 0.03
C GLN A 199 -22.15 -26.75 -1.07
N LEU A 200 -21.30 -26.70 -2.09
CA LEU A 200 -21.42 -25.79 -3.23
C LEU A 200 -22.69 -26.04 -4.05
N HIS A 201 -23.18 -27.28 -4.13
CA HIS A 201 -24.48 -27.57 -4.75
C HIS A 201 -25.64 -26.89 -4.00
N ARG A 202 -25.57 -26.81 -2.66
CA ARG A 202 -26.58 -26.10 -1.84
C ARG A 202 -26.43 -24.58 -1.90
N VAL A 203 -25.20 -24.07 -1.96
CA VAL A 203 -24.90 -22.63 -2.13
C VAL A 203 -25.29 -22.14 -3.54
N TRP A 204 -25.12 -22.95 -4.58
CA TRP A 204 -25.56 -22.65 -5.94
C TRP A 204 -27.09 -22.43 -6.00
N ILE A 205 -27.86 -23.27 -5.31
CA ILE A 205 -29.32 -23.14 -5.23
C ILE A 205 -29.71 -21.83 -4.52
N TRP A 206 -29.05 -21.50 -3.42
CA TRP A 206 -29.30 -20.25 -2.69
C TRP A 206 -28.88 -18.98 -3.46
N SER A 207 -27.71 -18.99 -4.09
CA SER A 207 -27.21 -17.88 -4.93
C SER A 207 -28.13 -17.60 -6.12
N ARG A 208 -28.75 -18.64 -6.69
CA ARG A 208 -29.73 -18.49 -7.77
C ARG A 208 -30.98 -17.75 -7.28
N ASP A 209 -31.41 -17.99 -6.05
CA ASP A 209 -32.59 -17.32 -5.48
C ASP A 209 -32.30 -15.89 -5.03
N THR A 210 -31.08 -15.59 -4.57
CA THR A 210 -30.68 -14.20 -4.24
C THR A 210 -30.45 -13.35 -5.50
N MET A 211 -29.83 -13.91 -6.55
CA MET A 211 -29.70 -13.22 -7.85
C MET A 211 -31.08 -12.92 -8.45
N ARG A 212 -32.05 -13.82 -8.31
CA ARG A 212 -33.44 -13.54 -8.74
C ARG A 212 -34.09 -12.40 -7.97
N ARG A 213 -33.78 -12.23 -6.67
CA ARG A 213 -34.29 -11.09 -5.87
C ARG A 213 -33.66 -9.77 -6.29
N ILE A 214 -32.34 -9.76 -6.52
CA ILE A 214 -31.63 -8.56 -6.99
C ILE A 214 -32.09 -8.18 -8.40
N ILE A 215 -32.32 -9.17 -9.26
CA ILE A 215 -32.91 -8.93 -10.59
C ILE A 215 -34.33 -8.38 -10.43
N ALA A 216 -35.16 -8.94 -9.54
CA ALA A 216 -36.50 -8.44 -9.26
C ALA A 216 -36.55 -7.03 -8.61
N ASP A 217 -35.48 -6.60 -7.93
CA ASP A 217 -35.36 -5.25 -7.36
C ASP A 217 -34.88 -4.21 -8.40
N ILE A 218 -34.22 -4.65 -9.48
CA ILE A 218 -33.72 -3.80 -10.57
C ILE A 218 -34.74 -3.76 -11.72
N ASP A 219 -35.44 -4.86 -11.96
CA ASP A 219 -36.51 -5.05 -12.95
C ASP A 219 -37.79 -4.37 -12.45
N THR A 220 -37.87 -3.06 -12.68
CA THR A 220 -38.98 -2.23 -12.20
C THR A 220 -40.27 -2.43 -12.98
N ASP A 221 -40.20 -2.97 -14.19
CA ASP A 221 -41.37 -3.22 -15.04
C ASP A 221 -41.88 -4.68 -14.97
N GLY A 222 -41.11 -5.58 -14.37
CA GLY A 222 -41.47 -6.97 -14.08
C GLY A 222 -41.45 -7.89 -15.30
N ASN A 223 -40.74 -7.50 -16.36
CA ASN A 223 -40.71 -8.24 -17.62
C ASN A 223 -39.66 -9.36 -17.64
N GLY A 224 -38.74 -9.40 -16.66
CA GLY A 224 -37.68 -10.40 -16.51
C GLY A 224 -36.38 -10.11 -17.28
N GLU A 225 -36.29 -8.98 -17.98
CA GLU A 225 -35.12 -8.50 -18.74
C GLU A 225 -34.72 -7.09 -18.26
N ILE A 226 -33.48 -6.93 -17.81
CA ILE A 226 -32.96 -5.63 -17.36
C ILE A 226 -32.61 -4.77 -18.59
N ASP A 227 -33.38 -3.71 -18.83
CA ASP A 227 -33.09 -2.80 -19.93
C ASP A 227 -31.98 -1.79 -19.56
N TYR A 228 -31.32 -1.25 -20.58
CA TYR A 228 -30.15 -0.38 -20.43
C TYR A 228 -30.44 0.88 -19.60
N GLU A 229 -31.66 1.41 -19.67
CA GLU A 229 -32.05 2.61 -18.93
C GLU A 229 -32.25 2.33 -17.42
N GLU A 230 -32.77 1.15 -17.03
CA GLU A 230 -32.91 0.76 -15.62
C GLU A 230 -31.54 0.59 -14.95
N MET A 231 -30.60 -0.05 -15.65
CA MET A 231 -29.21 -0.20 -15.18
C MET A 231 -28.50 1.16 -15.07
N LYS A 232 -28.76 2.08 -16.00
CA LYS A 232 -28.18 3.43 -16.01
C LYS A 232 -28.72 4.31 -14.88
N GLU A 233 -29.99 4.17 -14.50
CA GLU A 233 -30.56 4.87 -13.35
C GLU A 233 -29.94 4.40 -12.03
N ALA A 234 -29.81 3.08 -11.83
CA ALA A 234 -29.17 2.50 -10.64
C ALA A 234 -27.70 2.97 -10.48
N LEU A 235 -26.94 3.03 -11.58
CA LEU A 235 -25.56 3.52 -11.59
C LEU A 235 -25.44 5.04 -11.34
N SER A 236 -26.43 5.83 -11.73
CA SER A 236 -26.42 7.28 -11.52
C SER A 236 -26.57 7.65 -10.04
N ARG A 237 -27.45 6.96 -9.30
CA ARG A 237 -27.66 7.16 -7.85
C ARG A 237 -26.40 6.83 -7.03
N PHE A 238 -25.64 5.83 -7.48
CA PHE A 238 -24.36 5.47 -6.85
C PHE A 238 -23.27 6.53 -7.10
N LYS A 239 -23.21 7.09 -8.30
CA LYS A 239 -22.20 8.08 -8.72
C LYS A 239 -22.28 9.40 -7.96
N ASP A 240 -23.48 9.87 -7.64
CA ASP A 240 -23.68 11.16 -6.95
C ASP A 240 -23.34 11.10 -5.46
N THR A 241 -23.55 9.94 -4.84
CA THR A 241 -23.19 9.68 -3.43
C THR A 241 -21.67 9.70 -3.21
N VAL A 242 -20.91 9.14 -4.16
CA VAL A 242 -19.43 9.08 -4.09
C VAL A 242 -18.78 10.45 -4.34
N LYS A 243 -19.38 11.28 -5.19
CA LYS A 243 -18.82 12.59 -5.58
C LYS A 243 -18.92 13.64 -4.47
N GLY A 244 -19.90 13.51 -3.57
CA GLY A 244 -20.07 14.38 -2.40
C GLY A 244 -19.00 14.16 -1.32
N GLU A 245 -18.58 12.92 -1.12
CA GLU A 245 -17.64 12.52 -0.07
C GLU A 245 -16.17 12.84 -0.43
N ILE A 246 -15.80 12.71 -1.71
CA ILE A 246 -14.47 13.07 -2.22
C ILE A 246 -14.18 14.58 -2.03
N ARG A 247 -15.21 15.42 -2.10
CA ARG A 247 -15.06 16.88 -2.02
C ARG A 247 -14.88 17.38 -0.57
N LYS A 248 -15.32 16.59 0.43
CA LYS A 248 -15.08 16.85 1.86
C LYS A 248 -13.67 16.41 2.28
N ALA A 249 -13.20 15.29 1.75
CA ALA A 249 -11.87 14.73 2.04
C ALA A 249 -10.69 15.63 1.62
N LEU A 250 -10.87 16.45 0.57
CA LEU A 250 -9.81 17.33 0.06
C LEU A 250 -9.51 18.54 0.95
N LYS A 251 -10.34 18.85 1.96
CA LYS A 251 -10.24 20.08 2.76
C LYS A 251 -9.43 19.95 4.05
N VAL A 252 -9.03 18.74 4.45
CA VAL A 252 -8.50 18.45 5.80
C VAL A 252 -7.00 18.07 5.81
N LEU A 253 -6.32 18.11 4.66
CA LEU A 253 -4.91 17.71 4.49
C LEU A 253 -3.89 18.79 4.92
N ARG A 254 -3.92 19.25 6.17
CA ARG A 254 -2.78 20.01 6.71
C ARG A 254 -2.64 19.82 8.21
N ASN A 255 -1.79 18.87 8.61
CA ASN A 255 -0.74 18.97 9.63
C ASN A 255 -0.25 17.56 9.99
N ASP A 256 1.06 17.33 9.84
CA ASP A 256 1.78 16.08 10.14
C ASP A 256 2.66 16.31 11.37
N GLU A 257 2.50 15.57 12.47
CA GLU A 257 3.52 15.50 13.53
C GLU A 257 3.56 14.17 14.35
N ASP A 258 2.69 13.17 14.10
CA ASP A 258 2.58 11.97 14.99
C ASP A 258 3.08 10.64 14.37
N LEU A 259 4.32 10.60 13.86
CA LEU A 259 4.82 9.45 13.06
C LEU A 259 5.58 8.34 13.84
N GLU A 260 6.02 8.58 15.08
CA GLU A 260 6.94 7.65 15.76
C GLU A 260 6.27 6.63 16.70
N GLU A 261 5.19 6.98 17.41
CA GLU A 261 4.47 6.06 18.31
C GLU A 261 3.74 4.95 17.52
N MET A 262 3.39 5.25 16.27
CA MET A 262 2.64 4.40 15.36
C MET A 262 3.35 3.08 14.99
N ASN A 263 4.68 2.99 15.04
CA ASN A 263 5.41 1.84 14.50
C ASN A 263 5.52 0.64 15.47
N SER A 264 5.34 0.86 16.78
CA SER A 264 5.29 -0.21 17.78
C SER A 264 3.98 -0.97 17.71
N ASP A 265 2.86 -0.25 17.79
CA ASP A 265 1.51 -0.82 17.77
C ASP A 265 1.23 -1.59 16.47
N LYS A 266 1.79 -1.12 15.34
CA LYS A 266 1.71 -1.80 14.03
C LYS A 266 2.33 -3.20 14.01
N LYS A 267 3.42 -3.45 14.74
CA LYS A 267 4.08 -4.77 14.78
C LYS A 267 3.27 -5.78 15.61
N ASP A 268 2.68 -5.33 16.70
CA ASP A 268 1.85 -6.17 17.55
C ASP A 268 0.53 -6.54 16.86
N LEU A 269 -0.04 -5.63 16.08
CA LEU A 269 -1.21 -5.86 15.22
C LEU A 269 -1.00 -6.99 14.22
N ALA A 270 0.11 -6.97 13.45
CA ALA A 270 0.40 -8.01 12.46
C ALA A 270 0.61 -9.40 13.09
N ASN A 271 1.20 -9.46 14.29
CA ASN A 271 1.34 -10.71 15.04
C ASN A 271 0.02 -11.17 15.66
N GLN A 272 -0.86 -10.25 16.06
CA GLN A 272 -2.16 -10.54 16.66
C GLN A 272 -3.15 -11.14 15.64
N GLU A 273 -3.19 -10.63 14.41
CA GLU A 273 -4.04 -11.19 13.35
C GLU A 273 -3.66 -12.64 13.03
N LYS A 274 -2.35 -12.91 12.88
CA LYS A 274 -1.82 -14.25 12.59
C LYS A 274 -2.15 -15.27 13.68
N ASN A 275 -2.12 -14.85 14.95
CA ASN A 275 -2.50 -15.70 16.07
C ASN A 275 -4.01 -15.94 16.17
N THR A 276 -4.83 -14.97 15.76
CA THR A 276 -6.30 -15.06 15.84
C THR A 276 -6.84 -16.07 14.82
N TYR A 277 -6.37 -16.02 13.57
CA TYR A 277 -6.75 -17.01 12.55
C TYR A 277 -6.41 -18.45 12.96
N ASN A 278 -5.19 -18.66 13.50
CA ASN A 278 -4.76 -19.97 13.97
C ASN A 278 -5.66 -20.53 15.07
N ARG A 279 -6.10 -19.67 15.99
CA ARG A 279 -7.03 -20.04 17.05
C ARG A 279 -8.40 -20.39 16.48
N ILE A 280 -8.95 -19.58 15.58
CA ILE A 280 -10.27 -19.83 14.97
C ILE A 280 -10.25 -21.13 14.16
N SER A 281 -9.23 -21.33 13.32
CA SER A 281 -9.06 -22.56 12.53
C SER A 281 -8.92 -23.80 13.41
N PHE A 282 -8.16 -23.71 14.51
CA PHE A 282 -8.04 -24.78 15.49
C PHE A 282 -9.38 -25.06 16.18
N THR A 283 -10.15 -24.02 16.54
CA THR A 283 -11.49 -24.18 17.12
C THR A 283 -12.43 -24.89 16.14
N VAL A 284 -12.44 -24.54 14.86
CA VAL A 284 -13.26 -25.26 13.86
C VAL A 284 -12.83 -26.72 13.75
N MET A 285 -11.52 -26.98 13.69
CA MET A 285 -11.00 -28.34 13.65
C MET A 285 -11.44 -29.14 14.88
N LEU A 286 -11.36 -28.57 16.08
CA LEU A 286 -11.82 -29.20 17.31
C LEU A 286 -13.33 -29.49 17.27
N MET A 287 -14.14 -28.54 16.82
CA MET A 287 -15.59 -28.72 16.70
C MET A 287 -15.94 -29.81 15.69
N LEU A 288 -15.25 -29.87 14.54
CA LEU A 288 -15.44 -30.94 13.55
C LEU A 288 -15.02 -32.32 14.08
N VAL A 289 -13.96 -32.38 14.91
CA VAL A 289 -13.55 -33.62 15.59
C VAL A 289 -14.62 -34.06 16.59
N LEU A 290 -15.17 -33.13 17.39
CA LEU A 290 -16.27 -33.43 18.31
C LEU A 290 -17.53 -33.90 17.57
N MET A 291 -17.86 -33.27 16.44
CA MET A 291 -18.97 -33.70 15.57
C MET A 291 -18.74 -35.12 15.05
N MET A 292 -17.52 -35.45 14.62
CA MET A 292 -17.18 -36.78 14.13
C MET A 292 -17.37 -37.86 15.21
N PHE A 293 -17.04 -37.59 16.48
CA PHE A 293 -17.30 -38.53 17.58
C PHE A 293 -18.79 -38.67 17.94
N LEU A 294 -19.60 -37.66 17.62
CA LEU A 294 -21.04 -37.61 17.89
C LEU A 294 -21.88 -37.90 16.65
N GLU A 295 -21.26 -38.27 15.53
CA GLU A 295 -21.92 -38.45 14.24
C GLU A 295 -22.90 -39.63 14.33
N PRO A 296 -24.22 -39.39 14.17
CA PRO A 296 -25.22 -40.44 14.35
C PRO A 296 -25.03 -41.59 13.36
N MET A 297 -24.59 -41.30 12.12
CA MET A 297 -24.30 -42.33 11.12
C MET A 297 -23.14 -43.26 11.50
N LEU A 298 -22.15 -42.78 12.25
CA LEU A 298 -21.03 -43.60 12.72
C LEU A 298 -21.42 -44.45 13.93
N LEU A 299 -22.27 -43.91 14.81
CA LEU A 299 -22.81 -44.66 15.95
C LEU A 299 -23.75 -45.78 15.49
N CYS A 300 -24.44 -45.62 14.36
CA CYS A 300 -25.32 -46.63 13.77
C CYS A 300 -24.62 -47.54 12.74
N ALA A 301 -23.28 -47.58 12.69
CA ALA A 301 -22.53 -48.33 11.66
C ALA A 301 -22.78 -49.85 11.66
N ASN A 302 -23.23 -50.41 12.79
CA ASN A 302 -23.50 -51.85 12.94
C ASN A 302 -24.97 -52.24 12.69
N GLU A 303 -25.84 -51.28 12.36
CA GLU A 303 -27.25 -51.57 12.09
C GLU A 303 -27.46 -52.12 10.67
N PRO A 304 -28.39 -53.06 10.47
CA PRO A 304 -28.64 -53.68 9.16
C PRO A 304 -29.19 -52.69 8.13
N ASN A 305 -29.77 -51.58 8.57
CA ASN A 305 -30.35 -50.53 7.72
C ASN A 305 -29.38 -49.36 7.46
N TRP A 306 -28.07 -49.59 7.54
CA TRP A 306 -27.09 -48.57 7.22
C TRP A 306 -27.18 -48.14 5.74
N PRO A 307 -27.16 -46.84 5.41
CA PRO A 307 -27.02 -45.67 6.29
C PRO A 307 -28.35 -45.20 6.93
N THR A 308 -28.37 -45.11 8.27
CA THR A 308 -29.48 -44.54 9.06
C THR A 308 -28.94 -43.61 10.14
N ASP A 309 -29.70 -42.58 10.50
CA ASP A 309 -29.45 -41.65 11.62
C ASP A 309 -30.29 -41.97 12.87
N ASP A 310 -31.13 -43.02 12.77
CA ASP A 310 -31.98 -43.50 13.84
C ASP A 310 -31.61 -44.96 14.20
N CYS A 311 -31.01 -45.14 15.37
CA CYS A 311 -30.68 -46.43 15.94
C CYS A 311 -30.71 -46.37 17.47
N SER A 312 -30.82 -47.54 18.11
CA SER A 312 -30.93 -47.66 19.57
C SER A 312 -29.73 -47.08 20.34
N HIS A 313 -28.57 -47.00 19.69
CA HIS A 313 -27.34 -46.42 20.25
C HIS A 313 -27.29 -44.89 20.23
N VAL A 314 -28.16 -44.22 19.46
CA VAL A 314 -28.22 -42.75 19.41
C VAL A 314 -29.17 -42.24 20.48
N THR A 315 -28.62 -41.59 21.50
CA THR A 315 -29.44 -40.94 22.54
C THR A 315 -29.94 -39.57 22.06
N PRO A 316 -31.11 -39.08 22.55
CA PRO A 316 -31.56 -37.71 22.26
C PRO A 316 -30.54 -36.66 22.71
N VAL A 317 -29.76 -36.95 23.75
CA VAL A 317 -28.70 -36.09 24.27
C VAL A 317 -27.55 -35.96 23.27
N SER A 318 -27.07 -37.05 22.67
CA SER A 318 -26.01 -36.99 21.65
C SER A 318 -26.47 -36.24 20.40
N ARG A 319 -27.74 -36.39 19.99
CA ARG A 319 -28.32 -35.65 18.85
C ARG A 319 -28.38 -34.15 19.13
N TYR A 320 -28.77 -33.75 20.35
CA TYR A 320 -28.76 -32.34 20.77
C TYR A 320 -27.36 -31.72 20.71
N TRP A 321 -26.35 -32.36 21.31
CA TRP A 321 -24.98 -31.83 21.31
C TRP A 321 -24.36 -31.79 19.91
N TYR A 322 -24.65 -32.78 19.07
CA TYR A 322 -24.26 -32.76 17.66
C TYR A 322 -24.83 -31.53 16.93
N SER A 323 -26.12 -31.22 17.11
CA SER A 323 -26.74 -30.04 16.52
C SER A 323 -26.14 -28.73 17.04
N VAL A 324 -25.81 -28.64 18.34
CA VAL A 324 -25.16 -27.46 18.94
C VAL A 324 -23.76 -27.25 18.35
N PHE A 325 -22.92 -28.30 18.31
CA PHE A 325 -21.58 -28.19 17.72
C PHE A 325 -21.63 -27.91 16.22
N GLY A 326 -22.59 -28.51 15.49
CA GLY A 326 -22.83 -28.23 14.09
C GLY A 326 -23.21 -26.76 13.83
N MET A 327 -24.11 -26.20 14.64
CA MET A 327 -24.48 -24.79 14.54
C MET A 327 -23.29 -23.87 14.80
N ILE A 328 -22.51 -24.12 15.86
CA ILE A 328 -21.32 -23.32 16.19
C ILE A 328 -20.28 -23.43 15.08
N ALA A 329 -19.99 -24.65 14.59
CA ALA A 329 -19.03 -24.87 13.51
C ALA A 329 -19.43 -24.12 12.23
N MET A 330 -20.73 -24.13 11.89
CA MET A 330 -21.25 -23.38 10.74
C MET A 330 -21.06 -21.87 10.91
N ILE A 331 -21.40 -21.31 12.08
CA ILE A 331 -21.21 -19.87 12.36
C ILE A 331 -19.74 -19.50 12.21
N VAL A 332 -18.83 -20.27 12.82
CA VAL A 332 -17.39 -19.99 12.74
C VAL A 332 -16.86 -20.15 11.31
N HIS A 333 -17.38 -21.12 10.55
CA HIS A 333 -17.03 -21.27 9.14
C HIS A 333 -17.43 -20.04 8.30
N TRP A 334 -18.65 -19.51 8.52
CA TRP A 334 -19.08 -18.28 7.86
C TRP A 334 -18.22 -17.07 8.24
N LEU A 335 -17.78 -16.98 9.50
CA LEU A 335 -16.83 -15.94 9.92
C LEU A 335 -15.46 -16.10 9.22
N LEU A 336 -14.99 -17.33 9.00
CA LEU A 336 -13.76 -17.57 8.23
C LEU A 336 -13.90 -17.18 6.75
N LEU A 337 -15.10 -17.30 6.17
CA LEU A 337 -15.34 -16.86 4.79
C LEU A 337 -15.20 -15.34 4.60
N ILE A 338 -15.34 -14.54 5.68
CA ILE A 338 -15.09 -13.09 5.64
C ILE A 338 -13.64 -12.81 5.22
N ASP A 339 -12.69 -13.70 5.52
CA ASP A 339 -11.28 -13.54 5.11
C ASP A 339 -11.10 -13.55 3.58
N MET A 340 -12.05 -14.12 2.83
CA MET A 340 -12.03 -14.06 1.35
C MET A 340 -12.19 -12.63 0.82
N THR A 341 -12.63 -11.68 1.64
CA THR A 341 -12.65 -10.26 1.25
C THR A 341 -11.27 -9.68 0.93
N ILE A 342 -10.18 -10.36 1.31
CA ILE A 342 -8.80 -10.00 0.94
C ILE A 342 -8.61 -9.81 -0.58
N PHE A 343 -9.42 -10.47 -1.41
CA PHE A 343 -9.36 -10.32 -2.86
C PHE A 343 -9.71 -8.90 -3.33
N SER A 344 -10.52 -8.17 -2.56
CA SER A 344 -10.84 -6.76 -2.80
C SER A 344 -10.16 -5.88 -1.77
N THR A 345 -9.28 -4.99 -2.24
CA THR A 345 -8.60 -4.02 -1.37
C THR A 345 -9.57 -3.08 -0.67
N GLN A 346 -10.71 -2.78 -1.29
CA GLN A 346 -11.74 -1.91 -0.69
C GLN A 346 -12.49 -2.61 0.45
N LEU A 347 -12.89 -3.88 0.24
CA LEU A 347 -13.60 -4.66 1.27
C LEU A 347 -12.68 -5.04 2.42
N SER A 348 -11.44 -5.43 2.12
CA SER A 348 -10.43 -5.73 3.14
C SER A 348 -10.09 -4.49 3.99
N ALA A 349 -9.97 -3.32 3.37
CA ALA A 349 -9.81 -2.07 4.11
C ALA A 349 -11.00 -1.81 5.02
N PHE A 350 -12.24 -1.89 4.50
CA PHE A 350 -13.43 -1.72 5.30
C PHE A 350 -13.48 -2.67 6.51
N LEU A 351 -13.18 -3.95 6.31
CA LEU A 351 -13.17 -4.94 7.40
C LEU A 351 -12.07 -4.70 8.42
N LEU A 352 -10.91 -4.19 8.00
CA LEU A 352 -9.86 -3.77 8.93
C LEU A 352 -10.35 -2.61 9.82
N VAL A 353 -11.06 -1.64 9.26
CA VAL A 353 -11.70 -0.57 10.04
C VAL A 353 -12.71 -1.15 11.03
N VAL A 354 -13.61 -2.01 10.56
CA VAL A 354 -14.61 -2.66 11.42
C VAL A 354 -13.93 -3.43 12.56
N GLY A 355 -12.86 -4.18 12.27
CA GLY A 355 -12.10 -4.93 13.26
C GLY A 355 -11.50 -4.05 14.36
N HIS A 356 -10.91 -2.91 13.98
CA HIS A 356 -10.38 -1.95 14.95
C HIS A 356 -11.49 -1.26 15.75
N VAL A 357 -12.55 -0.82 15.07
CA VAL A 357 -13.70 -0.15 15.70
C VAL A 357 -14.41 -1.10 16.70
N LEU A 358 -14.49 -2.40 16.40
CA LEU A 358 -14.97 -3.42 17.33
C LEU A 358 -14.11 -3.53 18.60
N GLY A 359 -12.82 -3.17 18.54
CA GLY A 359 -11.95 -3.07 19.70
C GLY A 359 -12.44 -2.06 20.73
N GLU A 360 -12.94 -0.91 20.28
CA GLU A 360 -13.57 0.11 21.15
C GLU A 360 -14.89 -0.38 21.73
N VAL A 361 -15.71 -1.03 20.90
CA VAL A 361 -16.98 -1.65 21.35
C VAL A 361 -16.72 -2.67 22.47
N LYS A 362 -15.62 -3.42 22.41
CA LYS A 362 -15.23 -4.34 23.49
C LYS A 362 -15.01 -3.61 24.81
N GLN A 363 -14.31 -2.47 24.81
CA GLN A 363 -14.09 -1.69 26.04
C GLN A 363 -15.42 -1.19 26.61
N PHE A 364 -16.30 -0.69 25.75
CA PHE A 364 -17.65 -0.31 26.13
C PHE A 364 -18.45 -1.47 26.72
N LEU A 365 -18.42 -2.66 26.10
CA LEU A 365 -19.13 -3.84 26.60
C LEU A 365 -18.64 -4.27 27.99
N ILE A 366 -17.34 -4.11 28.28
CA ILE A 366 -16.79 -4.37 29.63
C ILE A 366 -17.38 -3.38 30.64
N ALA A 367 -17.39 -2.07 30.32
CA ALA A 367 -17.97 -1.05 31.18
C ALA A 367 -19.48 -1.25 31.39
N LEU A 368 -20.21 -1.58 30.32
CA LEU A 368 -21.63 -1.88 30.36
C LEU A 368 -21.90 -3.13 31.20
N THR A 369 -21.11 -4.20 31.06
CA THR A 369 -21.26 -5.42 31.87
C THR A 369 -21.09 -5.12 33.35
N PHE A 370 -20.09 -4.31 33.73
CA PHE A 370 -19.91 -3.88 35.11
C PHE A 370 -21.14 -3.11 35.63
N LEU A 371 -21.68 -2.21 34.82
CA LEU A 371 -22.87 -1.42 35.17
C LEU A 371 -24.13 -2.29 35.29
N LEU A 372 -24.31 -3.25 34.37
CA LEU A 372 -25.39 -4.23 34.43
C LEU A 372 -25.32 -5.11 35.68
N LEU A 373 -24.13 -5.58 36.06
CA LEU A 373 -23.93 -6.34 37.29
C LEU A 373 -24.22 -5.49 38.54
N LEU A 374 -23.74 -4.25 38.55
CA LEU A 374 -23.93 -3.31 39.66
C LEU A 374 -25.42 -3.00 39.89
N PHE A 375 -26.12 -2.56 38.84
CA PHE A 375 -27.53 -2.20 38.94
C PHE A 375 -28.44 -3.44 39.02
N GLY A 376 -28.11 -4.53 38.31
CA GLY A 376 -28.86 -5.78 38.34
C GLY A 376 -28.87 -6.42 39.72
N SER A 377 -27.71 -6.48 40.40
CA SER A 377 -27.63 -6.96 41.78
C SER A 377 -28.31 -6.02 42.78
N SER A 378 -28.21 -4.71 42.57
CA SER A 378 -28.88 -3.71 43.43
C SER A 378 -30.41 -3.80 43.32
N ILE A 379 -30.93 -3.96 42.09
CA ILE A 379 -32.37 -4.07 41.82
C ILE A 379 -32.92 -5.40 42.32
N SER A 380 -32.21 -6.52 42.14
CA SER A 380 -32.69 -7.82 42.63
C SER A 380 -32.84 -7.85 44.15
N ILE A 381 -31.93 -7.22 44.90
CA ILE A 381 -32.02 -7.12 46.37
C ILE A 381 -33.21 -6.23 46.79
N LEU A 382 -33.48 -5.16 46.04
CA LEU A 382 -34.61 -4.29 46.34
C LEU A 382 -35.95 -5.01 46.05
N CYS A 383 -36.00 -5.78 44.97
CA CYS A 383 -37.20 -6.49 44.52
C CYS A 383 -37.54 -7.68 45.42
N ASP A 384 -36.53 -8.44 45.89
CA ASP A 384 -36.70 -9.56 46.85
C ASP A 384 -37.51 -9.18 48.11
N ARG A 385 -37.52 -7.88 48.48
CA ARG A 385 -38.17 -7.39 49.69
C ARG A 385 -39.52 -6.69 49.47
N ARG A 386 -39.84 -6.30 48.22
CA ARG A 386 -40.98 -5.40 47.92
C ARG A 386 -41.80 -5.79 46.70
N CYS A 387 -41.23 -6.56 45.79
CA CYS A 387 -41.98 -7.13 44.68
C CYS A 387 -42.73 -8.35 45.25
N GLY A 388 -44.04 -8.44 45.01
CA GLY A 388 -44.84 -9.60 45.44
C GLY A 388 -44.39 -10.90 44.74
N ASP A 389 -45.05 -12.02 45.03
CA ASP A 389 -44.72 -13.33 44.41
C ASP A 389 -44.73 -13.32 42.87
N ASP A 390 -45.38 -12.34 42.24
CA ASP A 390 -45.37 -12.06 40.79
C ASP A 390 -44.33 -11.00 40.38
N GLY A 391 -43.20 -10.87 41.08
CA GLY A 391 -42.25 -9.74 40.94
C GLY A 391 -41.52 -9.55 39.58
N GLY A 392 -42.09 -10.08 38.51
CA GLY A 392 -41.81 -9.70 37.13
C GLY A 392 -40.40 -10.02 36.69
N ASP A 393 -39.93 -9.29 35.68
CA ASP A 393 -38.65 -9.53 35.01
C ASP A 393 -37.41 -9.15 35.86
N PHE A 394 -37.58 -8.79 37.14
CA PHE A 394 -36.52 -8.28 38.03
C PHE A 394 -36.29 -9.10 39.31
N ASN A 395 -36.99 -10.22 39.48
CA ASN A 395 -36.88 -11.08 40.66
C ASN A 395 -35.49 -11.70 40.84
N ASP A 396 -34.94 -12.25 39.75
CA ASP A 396 -33.60 -12.85 39.78
C ASP A 396 -32.56 -11.87 39.27
N MET A 397 -31.35 -11.92 39.84
CA MET A 397 -30.22 -11.13 39.35
C MET A 397 -29.99 -11.32 37.84
N TRP A 398 -30.12 -12.55 37.34
CA TRP A 398 -29.93 -12.85 35.92
C TRP A 398 -31.04 -12.25 35.04
N ASN A 399 -32.29 -12.35 35.47
CA ASN A 399 -33.44 -11.76 34.76
C ASN A 399 -33.34 -10.23 34.80
N ALA A 400 -32.99 -9.64 35.94
CA ALA A 400 -32.74 -8.21 36.06
C ALA A 400 -31.62 -7.73 35.12
N ILE A 401 -30.51 -8.47 34.99
CA ILE A 401 -29.44 -8.14 34.03
C ILE A 401 -29.92 -8.19 32.58
N ILE A 402 -30.66 -9.24 32.20
CA ILE A 402 -31.22 -9.37 30.84
C ILE A 402 -32.21 -8.23 30.56
N SER A 403 -33.08 -7.92 31.51
CA SER A 403 -34.06 -6.84 31.40
C SER A 403 -33.37 -5.48 31.26
N LEU A 404 -32.36 -5.18 32.08
CA LEU A 404 -31.56 -3.96 31.98
C LEU A 404 -30.77 -3.87 30.67
N PHE A 405 -30.23 -4.99 30.17
CA PHE A 405 -29.58 -5.03 28.86
C PHE A 405 -30.58 -4.79 27.73
N SER A 406 -31.76 -5.42 27.79
CA SER A 406 -32.86 -5.21 26.85
C SER A 406 -33.33 -3.75 26.85
N ILE A 407 -33.37 -3.11 28.03
CA ILE A 407 -33.65 -1.67 28.16
C ILE A 407 -32.55 -0.85 27.48
N THR A 408 -31.28 -1.20 27.67
CA THR A 408 -30.13 -0.49 27.06
C THR A 408 -30.17 -0.55 25.53
N VAL A 409 -30.55 -1.69 24.95
CA VAL A 409 -30.67 -1.90 23.50
C VAL A 409 -32.04 -1.46 22.97
N THR A 410 -32.92 -0.91 23.81
CA THR A 410 -34.29 -0.46 23.45
C THR A 410 -35.22 -1.58 22.96
N LEU A 411 -34.96 -2.81 23.37
CA LEU A 411 -35.75 -4.01 23.03
C LEU A 411 -36.71 -4.45 24.14
N TYR A 412 -36.73 -3.77 25.29
CA TYR A 412 -37.58 -4.13 26.42
C TYR A 412 -39.06 -3.91 26.10
N GLN A 413 -39.88 -4.95 26.32
CA GLN A 413 -41.31 -4.96 26.01
C GLN A 413 -42.22 -4.85 27.25
N GLY A 414 -41.66 -4.81 28.46
CA GLY A 414 -42.46 -4.73 29.68
C GLY A 414 -43.11 -3.36 29.89
N ASP A 415 -44.29 -3.33 30.52
CA ASP A 415 -45.01 -2.10 30.81
C ASP A 415 -44.42 -1.41 32.05
N PHE A 416 -43.81 -0.24 31.85
CA PHE A 416 -43.26 0.58 32.94
C PHE A 416 -44.31 1.04 33.97
N ARG A 417 -45.60 0.91 33.65
CA ARG A 417 -46.71 1.22 34.56
C ARG A 417 -46.81 0.25 35.73
N GLU A 418 -46.46 -1.01 35.54
CA GLU A 418 -46.47 -2.02 36.61
C GLU A 418 -45.34 -1.72 37.62
N ILE A 419 -44.24 -1.15 37.14
CA ILE A 419 -43.06 -0.75 37.91
C ILE A 419 -43.32 0.55 38.69
N GLN A 420 -44.33 1.34 38.32
CA GLN A 420 -44.68 2.61 38.98
C GLN A 420 -45.19 2.43 40.43
N ALA A 421 -45.57 1.21 40.81
CA ALA A 421 -46.02 0.89 42.16
C ALA A 421 -44.93 1.07 43.23
N ASP A 422 -43.65 0.89 42.90
CA ASP A 422 -42.53 1.19 43.80
C ASP A 422 -41.67 2.37 43.27
N PRO A 423 -41.76 3.57 43.87
CA PRO A 423 -41.03 4.74 43.38
C PRO A 423 -39.51 4.59 43.48
N MET A 424 -39.01 3.72 44.37
CA MET A 424 -37.56 3.52 44.52
C MET A 424 -36.98 2.68 43.38
N LEU A 425 -37.71 1.63 42.96
CA LEU A 425 -37.35 0.80 41.82
C LEU A 425 -37.35 1.63 40.53
N LEU A 426 -38.40 2.43 40.33
CA LEU A 426 -38.53 3.32 39.19
C LEU A 426 -37.38 4.35 39.14
N ALA A 427 -37.00 4.94 40.27
CA ALA A 427 -35.89 5.88 40.35
C ALA A 427 -34.54 5.23 39.98
N MET A 428 -34.29 4.00 40.44
CA MET A 428 -33.07 3.26 40.09
C MET A 428 -33.00 2.89 38.61
N ILE A 429 -34.13 2.52 38.00
CA ILE A 429 -34.21 2.23 36.56
C ILE A 429 -34.00 3.52 35.74
N TYR A 430 -34.57 4.66 36.15
CA TYR A 430 -34.31 5.94 35.49
C TYR A 430 -32.86 6.40 35.62
N LEU A 431 -32.24 6.21 36.78
CA LEU A 431 -30.82 6.49 36.96
C LEU A 431 -29.96 5.60 36.06
N PHE A 432 -30.27 4.31 36.00
CA PHE A 432 -29.60 3.39 35.08
C PHE A 432 -29.75 3.86 33.63
N LEU A 433 -30.97 4.19 33.18
CA LEU A 433 -31.26 4.68 31.83
C LEU A 433 -30.46 5.95 31.49
N LEU A 434 -30.39 6.90 32.42
CA LEU A 434 -29.63 8.12 32.24
C LEU A 434 -28.14 7.81 32.07
N VAL A 435 -27.57 6.92 32.87
CA VAL A 435 -26.15 6.59 32.76
C VAL A 435 -25.85 5.71 31.55
N SER A 436 -26.64 4.68 31.27
CA SER A 436 -26.37 3.71 30.20
C SER A 436 -26.72 4.24 28.82
N VAL A 437 -27.93 4.79 28.63
CA VAL A 437 -28.41 5.22 27.31
C VAL A 437 -28.00 6.65 27.00
N VAL A 438 -28.17 7.58 27.94
CA VAL A 438 -27.90 9.01 27.66
C VAL A 438 -26.41 9.32 27.71
N LEU A 439 -25.68 8.79 28.69
CA LEU A 439 -24.24 9.07 28.81
C LEU A 439 -23.39 8.07 28.02
N LEU A 440 -23.46 6.77 28.35
CA LEU A 440 -22.52 5.79 27.80
C LEU A 440 -22.73 5.52 26.31
N LEU A 441 -23.97 5.38 25.82
CA LEU A 441 -24.21 5.11 24.39
C LEU A 441 -23.80 6.31 23.51
N ASN A 442 -24.08 7.53 23.95
CA ASN A 442 -23.66 8.74 23.22
C ASN A 442 -22.14 8.91 23.23
N LEU A 443 -21.48 8.58 24.35
CA LEU A 443 -20.02 8.56 24.44
C LEU A 443 -19.42 7.51 23.51
N LEU A 444 -20.01 6.31 23.42
CA LEU A 444 -19.60 5.28 22.47
C LEU A 444 -19.69 5.79 21.03
N ILE A 445 -20.82 6.38 20.63
CA ILE A 445 -20.99 6.91 19.26
C ILE A 445 -19.92 7.96 18.94
N ALA A 446 -19.62 8.85 19.89
CA ALA A 446 -18.57 9.86 19.73
C ALA A 446 -17.18 9.21 19.54
N GLN A 447 -16.85 8.21 20.35
CA GLN A 447 -15.59 7.47 20.24
C GLN A 447 -15.48 6.71 18.91
N LEU A 448 -16.53 6.01 18.49
CA LEU A 448 -16.54 5.26 17.22
C LEU A 448 -16.30 6.19 16.02
N ASN A 449 -16.91 7.37 16.01
CA ASN A 449 -16.71 8.35 14.94
C ASN A 449 -15.27 8.89 14.90
N GLN A 450 -14.72 9.25 16.05
CA GLN A 450 -13.35 9.76 16.13
C GLN A 450 -12.32 8.70 15.70
N THR A 451 -12.47 7.47 16.19
CA THR A 451 -11.60 6.34 15.84
C THR A 451 -11.73 5.98 14.36
N TYR A 452 -12.94 6.03 13.80
CA TYR A 452 -13.15 5.82 12.36
C TYR A 452 -12.41 6.85 11.50
N GLU A 453 -12.53 8.15 11.80
CA GLU A 453 -11.84 9.21 11.04
C GLU A 453 -10.32 9.10 11.11
N TYR A 454 -9.78 8.70 12.26
CA TYR A 454 -8.35 8.49 12.45
C TYR A 454 -7.84 7.31 11.61
N ILE A 455 -8.50 6.14 11.70
CA ILE A 455 -8.05 4.90 11.05
C ILE A 455 -8.24 4.94 9.53
N ASN A 456 -9.33 5.55 9.05
CA ASN A 456 -9.69 5.53 7.64
C ASN A 456 -8.64 6.22 6.73
N LYS A 457 -7.77 7.07 7.28
CA LYS A 457 -6.69 7.73 6.52
C LYS A 457 -5.62 6.75 6.01
N ASP A 458 -5.27 5.76 6.83
CA ASP A 458 -4.15 4.86 6.54
C ASP A 458 -4.58 3.42 6.19
N VAL A 459 -5.86 3.10 6.35
CA VAL A 459 -6.40 1.75 6.16
C VAL A 459 -6.13 1.16 4.78
N LEU A 460 -6.15 1.98 3.72
CA LEU A 460 -5.84 1.51 2.36
C LEU A 460 -4.38 1.07 2.23
N GLY A 461 -3.46 1.74 2.93
CA GLY A 461 -2.06 1.36 2.99
C GLY A 461 -1.89 0.01 3.69
N PHE A 462 -2.55 -0.15 4.84
CA PHE A 462 -2.54 -1.41 5.60
C PHE A 462 -3.15 -2.58 4.82
N ALA A 463 -4.29 -2.38 4.16
CA ALA A 463 -4.92 -3.42 3.35
C ALA A 463 -4.01 -3.87 2.20
N ARG A 464 -3.29 -2.93 1.57
CA ARG A 464 -2.28 -3.25 0.54
C ARG A 464 -1.10 -4.02 1.11
N LEU A 465 -0.63 -3.64 2.30
CA LEU A 465 0.48 -4.31 2.97
C LEU A 465 0.12 -5.74 3.39
N ASN A 466 -1.06 -5.93 4.00
CA ASN A 466 -1.56 -7.25 4.39
C ASN A 466 -1.70 -8.15 3.15
N ARG A 467 -2.30 -7.63 2.08
CA ARG A 467 -2.37 -8.34 0.80
C ARG A 467 -0.99 -8.68 0.24
N ALA A 468 -0.03 -7.75 0.29
CA ALA A 468 1.34 -8.00 -0.18
C ALA A 468 2.02 -9.11 0.63
N SER A 469 1.86 -9.12 1.95
CA SER A 469 2.35 -10.18 2.84
C SER A 469 1.74 -11.54 2.46
N LEU A 470 0.43 -11.60 2.25
CA LEU A 470 -0.26 -12.83 1.86
C LEU A 470 0.14 -13.32 0.48
N VAL A 471 0.35 -12.41 -0.47
CA VAL A 471 0.86 -12.75 -1.81
C VAL A 471 2.26 -13.34 -1.69
N VAL A 472 3.14 -12.74 -0.88
CA VAL A 472 4.48 -13.27 -0.60
C VAL A 472 4.38 -14.68 0.02
N ASP A 473 3.57 -14.87 1.05
CA ASP A 473 3.40 -16.17 1.71
C ASP A 473 2.81 -17.23 0.75
N ALA A 474 1.88 -16.83 -0.14
CA ALA A 474 1.31 -17.69 -1.16
C ALA A 474 2.34 -18.06 -2.25
N MET A 475 3.16 -17.10 -2.67
CA MET A 475 4.25 -17.32 -3.62
C MET A 475 5.28 -18.29 -3.07
N ALA A 476 5.59 -18.21 -1.77
CA ALA A 476 6.48 -19.15 -1.08
C ALA A 476 6.00 -20.60 -1.16
N SER A 477 4.68 -20.79 -1.19
CA SER A 477 4.02 -22.10 -1.25
C SER A 477 3.92 -22.66 -2.68
N CYS A 478 4.36 -21.91 -3.69
CA CYS A 478 4.27 -22.31 -5.09
C CYS A 478 5.32 -23.38 -5.44
N PRO A 479 4.94 -24.47 -6.14
CA PRO A 479 5.91 -25.45 -6.65
C PRO A 479 6.96 -24.80 -7.56
N LYS A 480 8.23 -25.20 -7.41
CA LYS A 480 9.35 -24.65 -8.18
C LYS A 480 9.15 -24.72 -9.71
N SER A 481 8.43 -25.72 -10.21
CA SER A 481 8.14 -25.86 -11.64
C SER A 481 7.19 -24.77 -12.16
N LYS A 482 6.11 -24.48 -11.42
CA LYS A 482 5.18 -23.40 -11.75
C LYS A 482 5.85 -22.03 -11.64
N TRP A 483 6.70 -21.86 -10.62
CA TRP A 483 7.50 -20.65 -10.45
C TRP A 483 8.43 -20.37 -11.63
N LYS A 484 9.23 -21.36 -12.04
CA LYS A 484 10.13 -21.22 -13.20
C LYS A 484 9.36 -20.88 -14.48
N LYS A 485 8.20 -21.50 -14.68
CA LYS A 485 7.32 -21.17 -15.81
C LYS A 485 6.84 -19.72 -15.73
N PHE A 486 6.36 -19.28 -14.56
CA PHE A 486 5.92 -17.91 -14.34
C PHE A 486 7.02 -16.89 -14.62
N ILE A 487 8.25 -17.11 -14.14
CA ILE A 487 9.37 -16.22 -14.43
C ILE A 487 9.71 -16.21 -15.93
N ALA A 488 9.73 -17.38 -16.57
CA ALA A 488 9.97 -17.46 -18.00
C ALA A 488 8.90 -16.69 -18.80
N ASP A 489 7.63 -16.75 -18.37
CA ASP A 489 6.51 -16.04 -18.98
C ASP A 489 6.62 -14.50 -18.83
N LEU A 490 7.28 -14.00 -17.77
CA LEU A 490 7.51 -12.56 -17.56
C LEU A 490 8.52 -11.96 -18.56
N LYS A 491 9.32 -12.79 -19.25
CA LYS A 491 10.34 -12.35 -20.22
C LYS A 491 11.24 -11.24 -19.69
N LEU A 492 11.75 -11.42 -18.46
CA LEU A 492 12.58 -10.41 -17.77
C LEU A 492 13.91 -10.13 -18.49
N ASP A 493 14.35 -10.97 -19.42
CA ASP A 493 15.56 -10.72 -20.21
C ASP A 493 15.31 -9.82 -21.44
N GLU A 494 14.04 -9.64 -21.83
CA GLU A 494 13.67 -8.78 -22.94
C GLU A 494 13.76 -7.31 -22.52
N LYS A 495 14.43 -6.48 -23.34
CA LYS A 495 14.48 -5.03 -23.08
C LYS A 495 13.11 -4.42 -23.34
N ARG A 496 12.59 -3.66 -22.38
CA ARG A 496 11.29 -2.99 -22.50
C ARG A 496 11.48 -1.50 -22.76
N GLU A 497 10.94 -1.01 -23.87
CA GLU A 497 11.02 0.40 -24.25
C GLU A 497 10.37 1.32 -23.22
N PHE A 498 10.91 2.53 -23.10
CA PHE A 498 10.37 3.59 -22.23
C PHE A 498 9.39 4.47 -23.00
N ASP A 499 9.85 4.99 -24.12
CA ASP A 499 9.07 5.69 -25.14
C ASP A 499 9.22 4.98 -26.49
N GLU A 500 8.31 5.25 -27.42
CA GLU A 500 8.36 4.71 -28.78
C GLU A 500 9.72 5.00 -29.43
N GLY A 501 10.47 3.93 -29.75
CA GLY A 501 11.78 4.00 -30.38
C GLY A 501 12.99 3.92 -29.43
N ASP A 502 12.78 3.76 -28.12
CA ASP A 502 13.86 3.55 -27.15
C ASP A 502 14.20 2.06 -26.94
N LEU A 503 15.50 1.75 -26.85
CA LEU A 503 15.99 0.38 -26.66
C LEU A 503 15.65 -0.25 -25.29
N GLY A 504 15.20 0.54 -24.31
CA GLY A 504 14.72 0.00 -23.03
C GLY A 504 15.76 -0.66 -22.12
N LEU A 505 15.36 -0.99 -20.89
CA LEU A 505 16.15 -1.81 -19.96
C LEU A 505 15.54 -3.21 -19.81
N PRO A 506 16.36 -4.26 -19.62
CA PRO A 506 15.87 -5.58 -19.22
C PRO A 506 15.49 -5.57 -17.73
N GLY A 507 14.78 -6.60 -17.28
CA GLY A 507 14.40 -6.82 -15.88
C GLY A 507 13.13 -6.07 -15.45
N CYS A 508 12.42 -5.48 -16.42
CA CYS A 508 11.27 -4.63 -16.19
C CYS A 508 9.95 -5.31 -16.55
N ILE A 509 8.89 -4.99 -15.80
CA ILE A 509 7.51 -5.25 -16.18
C ILE A 509 6.88 -3.92 -16.57
N GLN A 510 6.31 -3.85 -17.76
CA GLN A 510 5.62 -2.66 -18.27
C GLN A 510 4.13 -2.71 -17.89
N SER A 511 3.59 -1.58 -17.46
CA SER A 511 2.18 -1.37 -17.15
C SER A 511 1.74 0.02 -17.59
N HIS A 512 0.43 0.25 -17.63
CA HIS A 512 -0.15 1.54 -17.97
C HIS A 512 -0.75 2.18 -16.72
N GLU A 513 -0.41 3.45 -16.48
CA GLU A 513 -0.91 4.23 -15.35
C GLU A 513 -1.66 5.46 -15.87
N ALA A 514 -2.69 5.90 -15.13
CA ALA A 514 -3.35 7.17 -15.45
C ALA A 514 -2.37 8.35 -15.32
N ALA A 515 -2.34 9.22 -16.34
CA ALA A 515 -1.41 10.35 -16.39
C ALA A 515 -1.53 11.32 -15.20
N GLY A 516 -2.72 11.41 -14.61
CA GLY A 516 -2.98 12.24 -13.43
C GLY A 516 -2.49 11.66 -12.10
N LEU A 517 -2.18 10.35 -12.03
CA LEU A 517 -2.01 9.65 -10.75
C LEU A 517 -0.68 9.98 -10.05
N HIS A 518 0.37 10.40 -10.77
CA HIS A 518 1.56 11.04 -10.18
C HIS A 518 2.20 11.98 -11.20
N ARG A 519 1.93 13.30 -11.13
CA ARG A 519 2.47 14.27 -12.10
C ARG A 519 3.99 14.33 -11.99
N GLN A 520 4.68 14.05 -13.10
CA GLN A 520 6.12 14.26 -13.22
C GLN A 520 6.38 15.46 -14.12
N SER A 521 7.14 16.42 -13.61
CA SER A 521 7.57 17.61 -14.36
C SER A 521 8.93 17.42 -15.04
N GLU A 522 9.71 16.43 -14.60
CA GLU A 522 11.09 16.19 -15.05
C GLU A 522 11.22 14.80 -15.67
N GLU A 523 12.00 14.70 -16.75
CA GLU A 523 12.35 13.42 -17.39
C GLU A 523 13.25 12.61 -16.44
N GLN A 524 12.89 11.34 -16.19
CA GLN A 524 13.68 10.47 -15.32
C GLN A 524 14.95 9.94 -15.98
N ILE A 525 15.03 9.98 -17.32
CA ILE A 525 16.20 9.57 -18.10
C ILE A 525 17.02 10.81 -18.43
N ARG A 526 18.30 10.80 -18.08
CA ARG A 526 19.23 11.86 -18.50
C ARG A 526 19.93 11.45 -19.79
N ARG A 527 19.63 12.16 -20.88
CA ARG A 527 20.21 11.91 -22.20
C ARG A 527 21.39 12.84 -22.44
N TYR A 528 22.56 12.28 -22.74
CA TYR A 528 23.75 13.04 -23.09
C TYR A 528 24.07 12.86 -24.57
N GLY A 529 24.38 13.96 -25.26
CA GLY A 529 24.96 13.92 -26.59
C GLY A 529 26.49 13.93 -26.52
N GLY A 530 27.17 13.22 -27.43
CA GLY A 530 28.63 13.26 -27.56
C GLY A 530 29.27 11.92 -27.90
N SER A 531 30.58 11.82 -27.67
CA SER A 531 31.33 10.55 -27.80
C SER A 531 30.83 9.52 -26.79
N THR A 532 30.68 8.27 -27.25
CA THR A 532 29.99 7.19 -26.52
C THR A 532 30.91 6.19 -25.82
N LEU A 533 32.20 6.49 -25.72
CA LEU A 533 33.18 5.58 -25.12
C LEU A 533 32.93 5.41 -23.61
N PRO A 534 32.80 4.17 -23.10
CA PRO A 534 32.59 3.89 -21.67
C PRO A 534 33.69 4.40 -20.74
N SER A 535 34.90 4.61 -21.28
CA SER A 535 36.07 5.10 -20.57
C SER A 535 36.06 6.61 -20.30
N LEU A 536 35.19 7.36 -20.99
CA LEU A 536 35.07 8.79 -20.78
C LEU A 536 34.11 9.08 -19.63
N PRO A 537 34.31 10.17 -18.88
CA PRO A 537 33.33 10.64 -17.90
C PRO A 537 32.05 11.15 -18.57
N TRP A 538 31.00 11.33 -17.78
CA TRP A 538 29.83 12.07 -18.22
C TRP A 538 30.21 13.54 -18.41
N PRO A 539 29.70 14.23 -19.45
CA PRO A 539 29.82 15.68 -19.52
C PRO A 539 29.29 16.29 -18.23
N GLU A 540 30.00 17.29 -17.68
CA GLU A 540 29.47 18.01 -16.53
C GLU A 540 28.06 18.48 -16.88
N ASP A 541 27.10 18.12 -16.03
CA ASP A 541 25.76 18.65 -16.15
C ASP A 541 25.91 20.16 -16.15
N LYS A 542 25.69 20.78 -17.32
CA LYS A 542 25.25 22.16 -17.38
C LYS A 542 23.85 22.18 -16.78
N VAL A 543 23.73 21.85 -15.49
CA VAL A 543 22.69 22.43 -14.65
C VAL A 543 22.74 23.89 -15.07
N LYS A 544 21.64 24.40 -15.66
CA LYS A 544 21.47 25.84 -15.85
C LYS A 544 22.02 26.44 -14.58
N LYS A 545 23.16 27.13 -14.66
CA LYS A 545 23.80 27.75 -13.50
C LYS A 545 22.77 28.73 -12.94
N ARG A 546 21.89 28.26 -12.06
CA ARG A 546 21.62 28.97 -10.83
C ARG A 546 22.93 28.89 -10.09
N GLY A 547 23.81 29.83 -10.39
CA GLY A 547 25.08 29.93 -9.70
C GLY A 547 24.83 30.11 -8.20
N PRO A 548 25.83 29.87 -7.35
CA PRO A 548 25.74 30.15 -5.91
C PRO A 548 25.53 31.64 -5.57
N ALA A 549 25.37 32.51 -6.57
CA ALA A 549 25.02 33.91 -6.43
C ALA A 549 23.49 34.19 -6.47
N GLU A 550 22.64 33.18 -6.73
CA GLU A 550 21.17 33.36 -6.82
C GLU A 550 20.38 33.03 -5.54
N ASP A 551 21.05 32.56 -4.47
CA ASP A 551 20.43 32.37 -3.15
C ASP A 551 20.66 33.55 -2.20
N THR A 552 21.06 34.73 -2.72
CA THR A 552 20.90 35.98 -1.97
C THR A 552 19.45 36.47 -2.12
N PRO A 553 18.83 37.00 -1.04
CA PRO A 553 17.46 37.51 -1.09
C PRO A 553 17.27 38.60 -2.16
N GLU A 554 18.33 39.33 -2.47
CA GLU A 554 18.38 40.37 -3.51
C GLU A 554 18.18 39.82 -4.93
N ALA A 555 18.76 38.67 -5.27
CA ALA A 555 18.57 38.04 -6.58
C ALA A 555 17.13 37.51 -6.76
N ARG A 556 16.50 37.03 -5.68
CA ARG A 556 15.09 36.62 -5.68
C ARG A 556 14.16 37.83 -5.86
N LEU A 557 14.47 38.96 -5.22
CA LEU A 557 13.76 40.22 -5.39
C LEU A 557 13.86 40.74 -6.83
N ALA A 558 15.05 40.72 -7.44
CA ALA A 558 15.23 41.11 -8.85
C ALA A 558 14.45 40.20 -9.82
N HIS A 559 14.35 38.90 -9.52
CA HIS A 559 13.53 37.99 -10.33
C HIS A 559 12.02 38.26 -10.19
N ILE A 560 11.56 38.59 -8.98
CA ILE A 560 10.16 38.98 -8.73
C ILE A 560 9.86 40.30 -9.45
N GLU A 561 10.76 41.28 -9.39
CA GLU A 561 10.63 42.56 -10.08
C GLU A 561 10.54 42.39 -11.60
N TYR A 562 11.39 41.53 -12.18
CA TYR A 562 11.32 41.17 -13.60
C TYR A 562 9.98 40.53 -14.00
N LEU A 563 9.45 39.62 -13.17
CA LEU A 563 8.14 39.00 -13.40
C LEU A 563 6.99 40.01 -13.29
N LEU A 564 7.11 40.96 -12.35
CA LEU A 564 6.13 42.03 -12.15
C LEU A 564 6.12 42.99 -13.36
N GLU A 565 7.30 43.40 -13.84
CA GLU A 565 7.45 44.26 -15.00
C GLU A 565 6.86 43.61 -16.27
N LYS A 566 7.10 42.31 -16.44
CA LYS A 566 6.53 41.51 -17.54
C LYS A 566 5.00 41.39 -17.46
N ALA A 567 4.45 41.28 -16.24
CA ALA A 567 3.00 41.25 -16.02
C ALA A 567 2.35 42.61 -16.27
N VAL A 568 2.99 43.72 -15.89
CA VAL A 568 2.52 45.09 -16.13
C VAL A 568 2.50 45.41 -17.63
N ARG A 569 3.54 45.03 -18.38
CA ARG A 569 3.55 45.22 -19.85
C ARG A 569 2.44 44.45 -20.57
N ARG A 570 2.11 43.24 -20.11
CA ARG A 570 0.97 42.47 -20.66
C ARG A 570 -0.37 43.14 -20.37
N ARG A 571 -0.51 43.79 -19.22
CA ARG A 571 -1.75 44.49 -18.85
C ARG A 571 -1.94 45.78 -19.67
N HIS A 572 -0.86 46.50 -19.98
CA HIS A 572 -0.92 47.68 -20.87
C HIS A 572 -1.32 47.34 -22.31
N HIS A 573 -0.90 46.19 -22.84
CA HIS A 573 -1.31 45.75 -24.18
C HIS A 573 -2.79 45.34 -24.29
N LEU A 574 -3.45 45.02 -23.16
CA LEU A 574 -4.86 44.64 -23.14
C LEU A 574 -5.82 45.83 -22.92
N VAL A 575 -5.30 46.99 -22.52
CA VAL A 575 -6.10 48.21 -22.23
C VAL A 575 -6.06 49.21 -23.39
N GLY A 576 -5.20 49.01 -24.40
CA GLY A 576 -5.00 49.95 -25.50
C GLY A 576 -5.84 49.72 -26.78
N SER A 577 -6.83 48.83 -26.77
CA SER A 577 -7.60 48.51 -27.99
C SER A 577 -9.10 48.44 -27.72
N SER A 578 -9.69 49.59 -27.43
CA SER A 578 -11.14 49.82 -27.51
C SER A 578 -11.38 51.26 -27.96
N ASP A 579 -11.70 51.48 -29.23
CA ASP A 579 -12.96 52.15 -29.62
C ASP A 579 -13.09 52.44 -31.12
N SER A 580 -14.36 52.35 -31.56
CA SER A 580 -15.01 52.83 -32.81
C SER A 580 -14.83 52.00 -34.09
N HIS A 581 -15.85 51.67 -34.90
CA HIS A 581 -17.28 52.02 -34.92
C HIS A 581 -18.08 50.99 -35.76
N SER A 582 -19.30 50.67 -35.28
CA SER A 582 -20.56 50.25 -35.93
C SER A 582 -20.75 50.30 -37.47
N HIS A 583 -21.31 49.24 -38.09
CA HIS A 583 -22.75 49.09 -38.45
C HIS A 583 -23.01 47.87 -39.39
N ASP A 584 -24.11 47.19 -39.11
CA ASP A 584 -25.08 46.47 -39.97
C ASP A 584 -24.79 45.18 -40.79
N ALA A 585 -25.74 44.27 -40.56
CA ALA A 585 -26.46 43.42 -41.50
C ALA A 585 -25.81 42.13 -42.07
N SER A 586 -26.28 41.01 -41.50
CA SER A 586 -26.88 39.84 -42.17
C SER A 586 -26.30 39.30 -43.49
N GLY A 587 -26.10 37.98 -43.52
CA GLY A 587 -26.37 37.20 -44.72
C GLY A 587 -25.29 36.21 -45.12
N SER A 588 -25.66 34.93 -45.08
CA SER A 588 -24.98 33.78 -45.67
C SER A 588 -24.32 33.99 -47.03
N SER A 589 -23.14 33.39 -47.26
CA SER A 589 -22.94 32.27 -48.20
C SER A 589 -21.48 32.11 -48.65
N VAL A 590 -21.07 30.85 -48.69
CA VAL A 590 -20.13 30.17 -49.60
C VAL A 590 -19.38 31.02 -50.64
N GLY A 591 -18.06 30.81 -50.74
CA GLY A 591 -17.32 31.13 -51.97
C GLY A 591 -15.82 31.24 -51.81
N SER A 592 -15.10 30.24 -52.31
CA SER A 592 -13.65 30.19 -52.45
C SER A 592 -13.11 31.17 -53.52
N SER A 593 -11.82 31.50 -53.39
CA SER A 593 -10.79 31.69 -54.44
C SER A 593 -10.12 33.07 -54.60
N ALA A 594 -8.78 33.00 -54.46
CA ALA A 594 -7.72 33.51 -55.35
C ALA A 594 -7.24 34.98 -55.32
N GLY A 595 -5.89 35.09 -55.37
CA GLY A 595 -5.11 36.24 -55.91
C GLY A 595 -4.30 37.01 -54.85
N SER A 596 -3.01 36.69 -54.63
CA SER A 596 -1.81 37.29 -55.28
C SER A 596 -1.48 38.72 -54.76
N SER A 597 -0.25 39.19 -54.50
CA SER A 597 1.13 38.80 -54.85
C SER A 597 2.14 39.73 -54.13
N LEU A 598 3.44 39.46 -54.36
CA LEU A 598 4.68 40.26 -54.14
C LEU A 598 5.33 40.13 -52.76
N SER A 599 6.63 39.87 -52.59
CA SER A 599 7.83 39.67 -53.44
C SER A 599 8.90 39.01 -52.51
N GLY A 600 9.94 38.26 -52.89
CA GLY A 600 10.65 38.01 -54.13
C GLY A 600 12.16 37.98 -53.80
N SER A 601 12.85 36.85 -54.00
CA SER A 601 14.27 36.72 -54.43
C SER A 601 14.85 35.36 -54.04
N SER A 602 14.98 34.50 -55.06
CA SER A 602 15.75 33.25 -55.08
C SER A 602 16.69 33.32 -56.30
N ILE A 603 17.85 32.68 -56.20
CA ILE A 603 18.91 32.59 -57.22
C ILE A 603 19.12 31.12 -57.60
N ASN A 604 19.10 30.87 -58.92
CA ASN A 604 19.68 29.80 -59.77
C ASN A 604 19.15 28.36 -59.63
N ASP A 605 18.50 27.82 -60.68
CA ASP A 605 19.04 27.15 -61.91
C ASP A 605 19.28 25.66 -61.63
N SER A 606 18.98 24.66 -62.45
CA SER A 606 18.18 24.44 -63.68
C SER A 606 18.37 22.93 -64.01
N GLU A 607 17.54 22.38 -64.91
CA GLU A 607 17.72 21.10 -65.64
C GLU A 607 17.53 19.80 -64.83
N ASP A 608 16.95 18.70 -65.32
CA ASP A 608 16.07 18.42 -66.46
C ASP A 608 15.55 16.98 -66.28
N SER A 609 14.30 16.77 -66.71
CA SER A 609 13.80 15.63 -67.50
C SER A 609 13.90 14.17 -67.01
N GLU A 610 12.68 13.66 -66.72
CA GLU A 610 12.04 12.45 -67.28
C GLU A 610 12.57 11.04 -66.99
N GLY A 611 11.64 10.21 -66.49
CA GLY A 611 11.74 8.76 -66.35
C GLY A 611 10.88 8.21 -65.21
#